data_AF-A0A850SQV4-F1
#
_entry.id   AF-A0A850SQV4-F1
#
_cell.length_a   1.000
_cell.length_b   1.000
_cell.length_c   1.000
_cell.angle_alpha   90.00
_cell.angle_beta   90.00
_cell.angle_gamma   90.00
#
_symmetry.space_group_name_H-M   'P 1'
#
loop_
_entity.id
_entity.type
_entity.pdbx_description
1 polymer ?
#
loop_
_entity_poly.entity_id
_entity_poly.type
_entity_poly.pdbx_seq_one_letter_code
_entity_poly.pdbx_strand_id
1 'polypeptide(L)'
;MQPAAFTVDIHEGLLRLVATGDWLARHLGRIDGDLRTLEDDAVGRELIIDVSEVGRLDTAGAMVLERLLQSWPDRTEISRIVGATTAHQQLLDNIRPHLAPCEIEPASRNAFLMMTNRLGRSIAESYYVALEILNFVGLTLVTLWRVMLQPRRLRLTSIFYHLEEAGLNAVPIVGLMSFLIGAVVAFMGAKILRLFNAEVFTVELVGISVLREFGVLLAA
;
A
#
# COMPACT_ATOMS: atom_id res chain seq x y z
N MET A 1 15.79 -18.24 20.98
CA MET A 1 14.39 -17.76 20.89
C MET A 1 13.52 -18.83 21.49
N GLN A 2 12.76 -18.47 22.52
CA GLN A 2 11.80 -19.38 23.15
C GLN A 2 10.41 -19.10 22.55
N PRO A 3 9.61 -20.14 22.23
CA PRO A 3 8.27 -19.92 21.69
C PRO A 3 7.42 -19.15 22.70
N ALA A 4 6.48 -18.34 22.19
CA ALA A 4 5.51 -17.67 23.04
C ALA A 4 4.64 -18.71 23.75
N ALA A 5 4.52 -18.58 25.07
CA ALA A 5 3.66 -19.41 25.89
C ALA A 5 3.02 -18.53 26.98
N PHE A 6 1.94 -19.02 27.56
CA PHE A 6 1.30 -18.36 28.68
C PHE A 6 0.84 -19.39 29.71
N THR A 7 0.74 -18.96 30.96
CA THR A 7 0.10 -19.72 32.04
C THR A 7 -0.96 -18.85 32.68
N VAL A 8 -2.00 -19.49 33.23
CA VAL A 8 -3.14 -18.78 33.82
C VAL A 8 -3.29 -19.23 35.26
N ASP A 9 -3.19 -18.28 36.18
CA ASP A 9 -3.44 -18.47 37.60
C ASP A 9 -4.73 -17.76 38.00
N ILE A 10 -5.66 -18.50 38.60
CA ILE A 10 -6.97 -17.97 39.03
C ILE A 10 -7.00 -17.94 40.55
N HIS A 11 -7.10 -16.74 41.14
CA HIS A 11 -7.17 -16.55 42.59
C HIS A 11 -8.26 -15.53 42.92
N GLU A 12 -9.25 -15.92 43.73
CA GLU A 12 -10.29 -15.03 44.30
C GLU A 12 -10.98 -14.07 43.30
N GLY A 13 -11.29 -14.54 42.08
CA GLY A 13 -11.96 -13.73 41.06
C GLY A 13 -11.02 -12.90 40.16
N LEU A 14 -9.72 -12.93 40.44
CA LEU A 14 -8.66 -12.38 39.59
C LEU A 14 -8.04 -13.49 38.72
N LEU A 15 -7.96 -13.24 37.42
CA LEU A 15 -7.24 -14.06 36.44
C LEU A 15 -5.91 -13.38 36.12
N ARG A 16 -4.81 -14.02 36.51
CA ARG A 16 -3.46 -13.59 36.15
C ARG A 16 -2.95 -14.42 34.99
N LEU A 17 -2.75 -13.78 33.85
CA LEU A 17 -2.11 -14.38 32.68
C LEU A 17 -0.62 -14.03 32.71
N VAL A 18 0.24 -15.03 32.90
CA VAL A 18 1.70 -14.86 32.87
C VAL A 18 2.19 -15.21 31.47
N ALA A 19 2.59 -14.19 30.72
CA ALA A 19 3.15 -14.30 29.38
C ALA A 19 4.66 -14.60 29.46
N THR A 20 5.09 -15.66 28.79
CA THR A 20 6.48 -16.14 28.80
C THR A 20 7.02 -16.30 27.38
N GLY A 21 8.34 -16.21 27.22
CA GLY A 21 9.02 -16.43 25.93
C GLY A 21 8.97 -15.23 24.97
N ASP A 22 9.15 -15.48 23.67
CA ASP A 22 9.22 -14.44 22.64
C ASP A 22 7.87 -14.25 21.92
N TRP A 23 7.15 -13.19 22.29
CA TRP A 23 5.86 -12.75 21.73
C TRP A 23 6.05 -12.02 20.41
N LEU A 24 6.42 -12.79 19.40
CA LEU A 24 6.63 -12.35 18.02
C LEU A 24 5.56 -12.94 17.10
N ALA A 25 5.20 -12.24 16.03
CA ALA A 25 4.20 -12.66 15.04
C ALA A 25 4.35 -14.13 14.59
N ARG A 26 5.60 -14.59 14.43
CA ARG A 26 5.95 -15.97 14.02
C ARG A 26 5.63 -17.06 15.06
N HIS A 27 5.43 -16.70 16.33
CA HIS A 27 5.14 -17.65 17.42
C HIS A 27 3.69 -17.56 17.91
N LEU A 28 2.99 -16.45 17.66
CA LEU A 28 1.62 -16.21 18.15
C LEU A 28 0.58 -17.16 17.56
N GLY A 29 0.79 -17.67 16.34
CA GLY A 29 -0.16 -18.58 15.70
C GLY A 29 -0.41 -19.90 16.46
N ARG A 30 0.49 -20.27 17.39
CA ARG A 30 0.33 -21.47 18.23
C ARG A 30 -0.53 -21.24 19.47
N ILE A 31 -0.66 -19.99 19.91
CA ILE A 31 -1.36 -19.60 21.15
C ILE A 31 -2.65 -18.81 20.87
N ASP A 32 -2.88 -18.33 19.64
CA ASP A 32 -4.07 -17.52 19.28
C ASP A 32 -5.39 -18.26 19.56
N GLY A 33 -5.45 -19.57 19.30
CA GLY A 33 -6.64 -20.39 19.58
C GLY A 33 -6.95 -20.47 21.07
N ASP A 34 -5.94 -20.79 21.87
CA ASP A 34 -6.10 -20.96 23.33
C ASP A 34 -6.41 -19.62 24.02
N LEU A 35 -5.82 -18.51 23.53
CA LEU A 35 -6.13 -17.16 24.01
C LEU A 35 -7.59 -16.77 23.73
N ARG A 36 -8.14 -17.13 22.57
CA ARG A 36 -9.57 -16.90 22.25
C ARG A 36 -10.50 -17.73 23.12
N THR A 37 -10.14 -18.97 23.43
CA THR A 37 -10.93 -19.79 24.35
C THR A 37 -10.96 -19.20 25.76
N LEU A 38 -9.88 -18.55 26.19
CA LEU A 38 -9.84 -17.82 27.47
C LEU A 38 -10.73 -16.57 27.48
N GLU A 39 -10.91 -15.90 26.33
CA GLU A 39 -11.84 -14.76 26.20
C GLU A 39 -13.30 -15.18 26.45
N ASP A 40 -13.69 -16.39 26.01
CA ASP A 40 -15.06 -16.89 26.15
C ASP A 40 -15.41 -17.30 27.61
N ASP A 41 -14.42 -17.76 28.39
CA ASP A 41 -14.59 -18.21 29.79
C ASP A 41 -14.43 -17.08 30.83
N ALA A 42 -14.28 -15.83 30.39
CA ALA A 42 -13.85 -14.66 31.17
C ALA A 42 -14.95 -13.94 31.98
N VAL A 43 -16.21 -14.37 31.91
CA VAL A 43 -17.35 -13.59 32.42
C VAL A 43 -17.27 -13.43 33.96
N GLY A 44 -17.14 -12.19 34.42
CA GLY A 44 -17.17 -11.80 35.84
C GLY A 44 -15.84 -11.92 36.60
N ARG A 45 -14.70 -11.89 35.91
CA ARG A 45 -13.35 -11.94 36.50
C ARG A 45 -12.52 -10.73 36.08
N GLU A 46 -11.58 -10.31 36.92
CA GLU A 46 -10.61 -9.24 36.57
C GLU A 46 -9.36 -9.82 35.89
N LEU A 47 -8.70 -9.09 34.98
CA LEU A 47 -7.56 -9.60 34.21
C LEU A 47 -6.25 -8.83 34.48
N ILE A 48 -5.24 -9.53 35.00
CA ILE A 48 -3.87 -9.00 35.04
C ILE A 48 -3.00 -9.77 34.05
N ILE A 49 -2.43 -9.05 33.10
CA ILE A 49 -1.46 -9.62 32.14
C ILE A 49 -0.06 -9.30 32.65
N ASP A 50 0.69 -10.30 33.08
CA ASP A 50 2.08 -10.17 33.48
C ASP A 50 3.02 -10.51 32.32
N VAL A 51 3.78 -9.52 31.87
CA VAL A 51 4.77 -9.67 30.78
C VAL A 51 6.22 -9.64 31.28
N SER A 52 6.45 -9.84 32.58
CA SER A 52 7.80 -9.82 33.19
C SER A 52 8.74 -10.86 32.58
N GLU A 53 8.21 -12.01 32.15
CA GLU A 53 8.96 -13.12 31.56
C GLU A 53 8.94 -13.11 30.02
N VAL A 54 8.44 -12.03 29.40
CA VAL A 54 8.49 -11.83 27.96
C VAL A 54 9.87 -11.35 27.55
N GLY A 55 10.57 -12.14 26.73
CA GLY A 55 11.90 -11.79 26.23
C GLY A 55 11.87 -10.74 25.13
N ARG A 56 11.07 -10.97 24.09
CA ARG A 56 10.90 -10.05 22.95
C ARG A 56 9.43 -9.86 22.63
N LEU A 57 9.02 -8.61 22.45
CA LEU A 57 7.68 -8.20 22.03
C LEU A 57 7.74 -7.43 20.71
N ASP A 58 6.90 -7.80 19.73
CA ASP A 58 6.69 -7.03 18.50
C ASP A 58 5.27 -6.45 18.40
N THR A 59 4.99 -5.72 17.32
CA THR A 59 3.70 -5.07 17.09
C THR A 59 2.53 -6.05 17.12
N ALA A 60 2.71 -7.27 16.60
CA ALA A 60 1.65 -8.28 16.61
C ALA A 60 1.41 -8.80 18.03
N GLY A 61 2.48 -9.07 18.79
CA GLY A 61 2.38 -9.52 20.18
C GLY A 61 1.72 -8.48 21.07
N ALA A 62 2.13 -7.22 20.95
CA ALA A 62 1.54 -6.11 21.68
C ALA A 62 0.05 -5.89 21.31
N MET A 63 -0.31 -6.04 20.03
CA MET A 63 -1.70 -5.95 19.58
C MET A 63 -2.58 -7.06 20.16
N VAL A 64 -2.07 -8.30 20.26
CA VAL A 64 -2.81 -9.42 20.87
C VAL A 64 -3.05 -9.18 22.37
N LEU A 65 -2.03 -8.73 23.10
CA LEU A 65 -2.15 -8.46 24.54
C LEU A 65 -3.12 -7.32 24.84
N GLU A 66 -3.02 -6.21 24.09
CA GLU A 66 -3.95 -5.09 24.25
C GLU A 66 -5.36 -5.44 23.79
N ARG A 67 -5.51 -6.24 22.72
CA ARG A 67 -6.82 -6.73 22.28
C ARG A 67 -7.47 -7.59 23.35
N LEU A 68 -6.72 -8.51 23.96
CA LEU A 68 -7.20 -9.36 25.06
C LEU A 68 -7.65 -8.53 26.27
N LEU A 69 -6.90 -7.47 26.58
CA LEU A 69 -7.29 -6.53 27.64
C LEU A 69 -8.54 -5.73 27.27
N GLN A 70 -8.69 -5.33 26.00
CA GLN A 70 -9.84 -4.56 25.52
C GLN A 70 -11.11 -5.39 25.35
N SER A 71 -11.00 -6.68 24.99
CA SER A 71 -12.14 -7.60 24.85
C SER A 71 -12.71 -8.04 26.21
N TRP A 72 -11.98 -7.79 27.31
CA TRP A 72 -12.39 -8.21 28.64
C TRP A 72 -13.65 -7.46 29.15
N PRO A 73 -14.70 -8.16 29.59
CA PRO A 73 -16.02 -7.58 29.87
C PRO A 73 -16.07 -6.68 31.12
N ASP A 74 -15.32 -6.98 32.17
CA ASP A 74 -15.21 -6.15 33.39
C ASP A 74 -13.95 -5.28 33.33
N ARG A 75 -14.10 -4.10 32.73
CA ARG A 75 -13.06 -3.06 32.73
C ARG A 75 -13.06 -2.31 34.07
N THR A 76 -12.63 -2.98 35.15
CA THR A 76 -12.26 -2.27 36.38
C THR A 76 -10.88 -1.61 36.21
N GLU A 77 -10.56 -0.60 37.04
CA GLU A 77 -9.22 0.06 37.07
C GLU A 77 -8.06 -0.93 37.33
N ILE A 78 -8.37 -2.18 37.68
CA ILE A 78 -7.44 -3.21 38.07
C ILE A 78 -6.94 -4.01 36.86
N SER A 79 -7.71 -4.06 35.76
CA SER A 79 -7.32 -4.78 34.54
C SER A 79 -6.19 -4.05 33.81
N ARG A 80 -4.97 -4.57 33.89
CA ARG A 80 -3.75 -3.92 33.36
C ARG A 80 -2.65 -4.89 32.97
N ILE A 81 -1.73 -4.40 32.14
CA ILE A 81 -0.47 -5.08 31.82
C ILE A 81 0.59 -4.66 32.85
N VAL A 82 1.26 -5.63 33.48
CA VAL A 82 2.29 -5.45 34.51
C VAL A 82 3.59 -6.12 34.06
N GLY A 83 4.74 -5.67 34.56
CA GLY A 83 6.03 -6.31 34.25
C GLY A 83 6.68 -5.87 32.93
N ALA A 84 6.09 -4.89 32.23
CA ALA A 84 6.62 -4.40 30.97
C ALA A 84 7.92 -3.62 31.18
N THR A 85 8.95 -3.94 30.39
CA THR A 85 10.15 -3.10 30.27
C THR A 85 9.82 -1.76 29.63
N THR A 86 10.69 -0.76 29.75
CA THR A 86 10.49 0.57 29.12
C THR A 86 10.25 0.45 27.61
N ALA A 87 10.94 -0.46 26.93
CA ALA A 87 10.76 -0.71 25.50
C ALA A 87 9.39 -1.34 25.18
N HIS A 88 8.92 -2.28 26.02
CA HIS A 88 7.59 -2.87 25.87
C HIS A 88 6.49 -1.84 26.12
N GLN A 89 6.64 -0.98 27.13
CA GLN A 89 5.67 0.09 27.43
C GLN A 89 5.54 1.07 26.26
N GLN A 90 6.65 1.55 25.70
CA GLN A 90 6.62 2.43 24.53
C GLN A 90 5.90 1.80 23.34
N LEU A 91 6.08 0.51 23.11
CA LEU A 91 5.39 -0.19 22.03
C LEU A 91 3.88 -0.28 22.29
N LEU A 92 3.49 -0.66 23.51
CA LEU A 92 2.08 -0.75 23.92
C LEU A 92 1.38 0.60 23.80
N ASP A 93 2.00 1.68 24.28
CA ASP A 93 1.45 3.04 24.23
C ASP A 93 1.24 3.54 22.78
N ASN A 94 2.12 3.16 21.85
CA ASN A 94 1.97 3.51 20.44
C ASN A 94 0.82 2.77 19.75
N ILE A 95 0.53 1.53 20.16
CA ILE A 95 -0.47 0.67 19.52
C ILE A 95 -1.86 0.94 20.12
N ARG A 96 -1.94 1.23 21.42
CA ARG A 96 -3.19 1.50 22.16
C ARG A 96 -4.19 2.42 21.44
N PRO A 97 -3.81 3.58 20.87
CA PRO A 97 -4.74 4.46 20.16
C PRO A 97 -5.17 3.94 18.77
N HIS A 98 -4.47 2.93 18.22
CA HIS A 98 -4.69 2.39 16.87
C HIS A 98 -5.42 1.03 16.89
N LEU A 99 -5.85 0.55 18.06
CA LEU A 99 -6.58 -0.71 18.27
C LEU A 99 -8.09 -0.61 18.03
N ALA A 100 -8.56 0.42 17.31
CA ALA A 100 -9.97 0.58 17.00
C ALA A 100 -10.51 -0.75 16.40
N PRO A 101 -11.64 -1.28 16.94
CA PRO A 101 -12.25 -2.47 16.37
C PRO A 101 -12.43 -2.24 14.88
N CYS A 102 -11.92 -3.14 14.04
CA CYS A 102 -12.37 -3.17 12.66
C CYS A 102 -13.88 -3.39 12.71
N GLU A 103 -14.66 -2.35 12.45
CA GLU A 103 -16.09 -2.49 12.24
C GLU A 103 -16.26 -3.42 11.04
N ILE A 104 -16.51 -4.70 11.33
CA ILE A 104 -16.87 -5.66 10.30
C ILE A 104 -18.26 -5.22 9.85
N GLU A 105 -18.29 -4.55 8.70
CA GLU A 105 -19.53 -4.09 8.08
C GLU A 105 -20.48 -5.30 7.99
N PRO A 106 -21.67 -5.25 8.62
CA PRO A 106 -22.53 -6.42 8.71
C PRO A 106 -22.84 -6.90 7.30
N ALA A 107 -22.67 -8.21 7.05
CA ALA A 107 -22.90 -8.79 5.75
C ALA A 107 -24.32 -8.42 5.28
N SER A 108 -24.39 -7.48 4.33
CA SER A 108 -25.64 -7.09 3.69
C SER A 108 -26.27 -8.33 3.09
N ARG A 109 -27.51 -8.65 3.51
CA ARG A 109 -28.24 -9.82 3.00
C ARG A 109 -28.62 -9.69 1.52
N ASN A 110 -28.51 -8.49 0.93
CA ASN A 110 -28.93 -8.22 -0.43
C ASN A 110 -27.74 -7.94 -1.35
N ALA A 111 -27.50 -8.88 -2.28
CA ALA A 111 -26.42 -8.80 -3.26
C ALA A 111 -26.50 -7.53 -4.14
N PHE A 112 -27.71 -7.06 -4.46
CA PHE A 112 -27.89 -5.85 -5.27
C PHE A 112 -27.44 -4.59 -4.52
N LEU A 113 -27.82 -4.45 -3.24
CA LEU A 113 -27.38 -3.34 -2.39
C LEU A 113 -25.87 -3.36 -2.13
N MET A 114 -25.28 -4.56 -2.02
CA MET A 114 -23.83 -4.69 -1.86
C MET A 114 -23.09 -4.25 -3.13
N MET A 115 -23.60 -4.59 -4.32
CA MET A 115 -23.02 -4.16 -5.59
C MET A 115 -23.09 -2.64 -5.76
N THR A 116 -24.24 -2.02 -5.45
CA THR A 116 -24.39 -0.57 -5.55
C THR A 116 -23.56 0.17 -4.50
N ASN A 117 -23.45 -0.36 -3.27
CA ASN A 117 -22.58 0.20 -2.24
C ASN A 117 -21.11 0.16 -2.67
N ARG A 118 -20.65 -0.98 -3.20
CA ARG A 118 -19.26 -1.13 -3.69
C ARG A 118 -18.96 -0.16 -4.83
N LEU A 119 -19.91 -0.01 -5.77
CA LEU A 119 -19.78 0.93 -6.87
C LEU A 119 -19.75 2.38 -6.37
N GLY A 120 -20.66 2.76 -5.48
CA GLY A 120 -20.70 4.09 -4.87
C GLY A 120 -19.42 4.43 -4.13
N ARG A 121 -18.91 3.50 -3.31
CA ARG A 121 -17.63 3.63 -2.64
C ARG A 121 -16.46 3.80 -3.61
N SER A 122 -16.41 2.99 -4.66
CA SER A 122 -15.35 3.08 -5.69
C SER A 122 -15.37 4.44 -6.41
N ILE A 123 -16.57 4.97 -6.70
CA ILE A 123 -16.73 6.28 -7.32
C ILE A 123 -16.28 7.39 -6.36
N ALA A 124 -16.68 7.33 -5.09
CA ALA A 124 -16.27 8.30 -4.07
C ALA A 124 -14.74 8.28 -3.88
N GLU A 125 -14.14 7.11 -3.75
CA GLU A 125 -12.68 6.95 -3.66
C GLU A 125 -11.98 7.52 -4.91
N SER A 126 -12.49 7.22 -6.11
CA SER A 126 -11.95 7.77 -7.36
C SER A 126 -12.05 9.29 -7.43
N TYR A 127 -13.11 9.89 -6.89
CA TYR A 127 -13.27 11.34 -6.81
C TYR A 127 -12.20 11.98 -5.91
N TYR A 128 -11.92 11.38 -4.75
CA TYR A 128 -10.85 11.87 -3.86
C TYR A 128 -9.47 11.71 -4.51
N VAL A 129 -9.19 10.60 -5.19
CA VAL A 129 -7.95 10.42 -5.97
C VAL A 129 -7.83 11.48 -7.07
N ALA A 130 -8.92 11.81 -7.77
CA ALA A 130 -8.90 12.86 -8.77
C ALA A 130 -8.57 14.25 -8.17
N LEU A 131 -9.10 14.55 -6.97
CA LEU A 131 -8.74 15.76 -6.24
C LEU A 131 -7.27 15.77 -5.78
N GLU A 132 -6.74 14.61 -5.36
CA GLU A 132 -5.32 14.48 -5.00
C GLU A 132 -4.40 14.69 -6.20
N ILE A 133 -4.75 14.13 -7.36
CA ILE A 133 -4.02 14.37 -8.62
C ILE A 133 -4.07 15.86 -8.97
N LEU A 134 -5.23 16.51 -8.85
CA LEU A 134 -5.36 17.93 -9.10
C LEU A 134 -4.49 18.78 -8.16
N ASN A 135 -4.46 18.42 -6.86
CA ASN A 135 -3.60 19.07 -5.88
C ASN A 135 -2.12 18.88 -6.21
N PHE A 136 -1.71 17.66 -6.57
CA PHE A 136 -0.34 17.35 -6.97
C PHE A 136 0.09 18.14 -8.21
N VAL A 137 -0.76 18.17 -9.25
CA VAL A 137 -0.51 18.96 -10.47
C VAL A 137 -0.42 20.45 -10.14
N GLY A 138 -1.32 20.97 -9.31
CA GLY A 138 -1.30 22.37 -8.87
C GLY A 138 -0.02 22.72 -8.12
N LEU A 139 0.39 21.90 -7.16
CA LEU A 139 1.64 22.09 -6.41
C LEU A 139 2.87 22.00 -7.33
N THR A 140 2.87 21.07 -8.28
CA THR A 140 3.94 20.90 -9.26
C THR A 140 4.05 22.12 -10.17
N LEU A 141 2.94 22.65 -10.69
CA LEU A 141 2.92 23.86 -11.52
C LEU A 141 3.41 25.09 -10.76
N VAL A 142 2.95 25.31 -9.52
CA VAL A 142 3.41 26.43 -8.68
C VAL A 142 4.91 26.30 -8.40
N THR A 143 5.38 25.08 -8.12
CA THR A 143 6.81 24.82 -7.88
C THR A 143 7.63 25.07 -9.14
N LEU A 144 7.18 24.58 -10.30
CA LEU A 144 7.80 24.82 -11.60
C LEU A 144 7.90 26.32 -11.90
N TRP A 145 6.83 27.07 -11.68
CA TRP A 145 6.80 28.53 -11.86
C TRP A 145 7.83 29.24 -10.96
N ARG A 146 7.88 28.89 -9.66
CA ARG A 146 8.86 29.44 -8.71
C ARG A 146 10.30 29.13 -9.12
N VAL A 147 10.53 27.92 -9.61
CA VAL A 147 11.83 27.45 -10.07
C VAL A 147 12.27 28.17 -11.36
N MET A 148 11.35 28.42 -12.29
CA MET A 148 11.61 29.24 -13.48
C MET A 148 12.01 30.68 -13.12
N LEU A 149 11.39 31.26 -12.09
CA LEU A 149 11.76 32.59 -11.57
C LEU A 149 13.09 32.59 -10.78
N GLN A 150 13.53 31.43 -10.27
CA GLN A 150 14.75 31.28 -9.49
C GLN A 150 15.61 30.09 -9.98
N PRO A 151 16.21 30.19 -11.18
CA PRO A 151 16.87 29.06 -11.83
C PRO A 151 18.09 28.53 -11.05
N ARG A 152 18.67 29.32 -10.14
CA ARG A 152 19.75 28.87 -9.23
C ARG A 152 19.35 27.73 -8.29
N ARG A 153 18.05 27.51 -8.06
CA ARG A 153 17.55 26.38 -7.25
C ARG A 153 17.44 25.08 -8.04
N LEU A 154 17.60 25.11 -9.36
CA LEU A 154 17.56 23.92 -10.21
C LEU A 154 18.78 23.03 -9.99
N ARG A 155 18.53 21.76 -9.71
CA ARG A 155 19.55 20.72 -9.67
C ARG A 155 19.69 20.11 -11.05
N LEU A 156 20.52 20.72 -11.90
CA LEU A 156 20.73 20.27 -13.27
C LEU A 156 21.16 18.80 -13.36
N THR A 157 21.96 18.32 -12.41
CA THR A 157 22.39 16.92 -12.33
C THR A 157 21.21 15.95 -12.25
N SER A 158 20.17 16.28 -11.47
CA SER A 158 18.95 15.47 -11.36
C SER A 158 18.14 15.50 -12.66
N ILE A 159 18.06 16.65 -13.33
CA ILE A 159 17.36 16.78 -14.62
C ILE A 159 18.04 15.90 -15.66
N PHE A 160 19.37 15.99 -15.80
CA PHE A 160 20.11 15.18 -16.77
C PHE A 160 20.00 13.69 -16.46
N TYR A 161 20.06 13.30 -15.19
CA TYR A 161 19.84 11.91 -14.78
C TYR A 161 18.47 11.38 -15.24
N HIS A 162 17.39 12.13 -14.98
CA HIS A 162 16.05 11.71 -15.41
C HIS A 162 15.85 11.78 -16.93
N LEU A 163 16.51 12.71 -17.61
CA LEU A 163 16.49 12.81 -19.07
C LEU A 163 17.22 11.62 -19.72
N GLU A 164 18.33 11.18 -19.15
CA GLU A 164 19.04 9.99 -19.57
C GLU A 164 18.20 8.75 -19.31
N GLU A 165 17.66 8.61 -18.10
CA GLU A 165 16.90 7.44 -17.68
C GLU A 165 15.60 7.26 -18.48
N ALA A 166 14.86 8.33 -18.72
CA ALA A 166 13.58 8.27 -19.45
C ALA A 166 13.74 8.46 -20.97
N GLY A 167 14.68 9.29 -21.42
CA GLY A 167 14.85 9.66 -22.82
C GLY A 167 15.88 8.81 -23.54
N LEU A 168 17.15 8.89 -23.12
CA LEU A 168 18.25 8.23 -23.84
C LEU A 168 18.12 6.70 -23.82
N ASN A 169 17.70 6.12 -22.70
CA ASN A 169 17.45 4.68 -22.60
C ASN A 169 16.30 4.20 -23.50
N ALA A 170 15.37 5.08 -23.90
CA ALA A 170 14.27 4.76 -24.80
C ALA A 170 14.65 4.84 -26.29
N VAL A 171 15.76 5.50 -26.65
CA VAL A 171 16.18 5.69 -28.05
C VAL A 171 16.31 4.38 -28.84
N PRO A 172 16.90 3.29 -28.31
CA PRO A 172 17.07 2.06 -29.09
C PRO A 172 15.74 1.42 -29.51
N ILE A 173 14.74 1.40 -28.61
CA ILE A 173 13.45 0.79 -28.91
C ILE A 173 12.62 1.67 -29.84
N VAL A 174 12.60 2.99 -29.62
CA VAL A 174 11.90 3.94 -30.49
C VAL A 174 12.52 3.95 -31.89
N GLY A 175 13.85 3.90 -32.00
CA GLY A 175 14.56 3.82 -33.26
C GLY A 175 14.27 2.53 -34.03
N LEU A 176 14.29 1.39 -33.35
CA LEU A 176 13.95 0.10 -33.97
C LEU A 176 12.51 0.07 -34.47
N MET A 177 11.56 0.52 -33.65
CA MET A 177 10.14 0.60 -34.02
C MET A 177 9.94 1.54 -35.21
N SER A 178 10.56 2.71 -35.19
CA SER A 178 10.48 3.70 -36.27
C SER A 178 11.05 3.15 -37.58
N PHE A 179 12.18 2.43 -37.51
CA PHE A 179 12.78 1.78 -38.68
C PHE A 179 11.87 0.70 -39.26
N LEU A 180 11.40 -0.23 -38.42
CA LEU A 180 10.55 -1.34 -38.88
C LEU A 180 9.24 -0.84 -39.47
N ILE A 181 8.59 0.12 -38.81
CA ILE A 181 7.32 0.68 -39.28
C ILE A 181 7.53 1.49 -40.56
N GLY A 182 8.58 2.30 -40.63
CA GLY A 182 8.95 3.01 -41.85
C GLY A 182 9.18 2.05 -43.03
N ALA A 183 9.88 0.94 -42.81
CA ALA A 183 10.09 -0.08 -43.84
C ALA A 183 8.79 -0.76 -44.29
N VAL A 184 7.91 -1.09 -43.34
CA VAL A 184 6.60 -1.71 -43.64
C VAL A 184 5.70 -0.74 -44.41
N VAL A 185 5.64 0.53 -44.00
CA VAL A 185 4.88 1.58 -44.71
C VAL A 185 5.44 1.81 -46.11
N ALA A 186 6.76 1.85 -46.28
CA ALA A 186 7.38 1.97 -47.59
C ALA A 186 7.04 0.81 -48.51
N PHE A 187 7.11 -0.43 -48.01
CA PHE A 187 6.80 -1.64 -48.80
C PHE A 187 5.32 -1.70 -49.21
N MET A 188 4.41 -1.39 -48.28
CA MET A 188 2.98 -1.34 -48.59
C MET A 188 2.63 -0.17 -49.53
N GLY A 189 3.20 1.01 -49.26
CA GLY A 189 3.03 2.21 -50.09
C GLY A 189 3.49 2.01 -51.52
N ALA A 190 4.67 1.42 -51.73
CA ALA A 190 5.20 1.09 -53.06
C ALA A 190 4.27 0.16 -53.82
N LYS A 191 3.75 -0.89 -53.18
CA LYS A 191 2.79 -1.81 -53.81
C LYS A 191 1.49 -1.12 -54.22
N ILE A 192 0.97 -0.23 -53.38
CA ILE A 192 -0.25 0.53 -53.67
C ILE A 192 0.00 1.49 -54.84
N LEU A 193 1.09 2.26 -54.80
CA LEU A 193 1.46 3.23 -55.84
C LEU A 193 1.80 2.57 -57.17
N ARG A 194 2.32 1.35 -57.16
CA ARG A 194 2.61 0.56 -58.36
C ARG A 194 1.35 0.27 -59.18
N LEU A 195 0.18 0.12 -58.54
CA LEU A 195 -1.10 -0.04 -59.23
C LEU A 195 -1.47 1.19 -60.08
N PHE A 196 -0.96 2.36 -59.69
CA PHE A 196 -1.16 3.63 -60.38
C PHE A 196 0.05 4.04 -61.23
N ASN A 197 1.04 3.16 -61.39
CA ASN A 197 2.31 3.45 -62.07
C ASN A 197 3.05 4.67 -61.45
N ALA A 198 2.90 4.87 -60.14
CA ALA A 198 3.33 6.03 -59.38
C ALA A 198 4.37 5.67 -58.28
N GLU A 199 5.06 4.53 -58.43
CA GLU A 199 5.97 3.96 -57.41
C GLU A 199 7.10 4.92 -57.00
N VAL A 200 7.51 5.83 -57.88
CA VAL A 200 8.51 6.87 -57.57
C VAL A 200 8.10 7.77 -56.40
N PHE A 201 6.80 7.95 -56.16
CA PHE A 201 6.27 8.78 -55.07
C PHE A 201 6.23 8.09 -53.70
N THR A 202 6.79 6.88 -53.59
CA THR A 202 6.82 6.14 -52.32
C THR A 202 7.60 6.90 -51.25
N VAL A 203 8.67 7.60 -51.63
CA VAL A 203 9.49 8.37 -50.69
C VAL A 203 8.70 9.56 -50.14
N GLU A 204 7.98 10.30 -50.98
CA GLU A 204 7.09 11.39 -50.54
C GLU A 204 5.96 10.88 -49.64
N LEU A 205 5.37 9.72 -49.97
CA LEU A 205 4.33 9.10 -49.15
C LEU A 205 4.85 8.79 -47.74
N VAL A 206 5.99 8.08 -47.64
CA VAL A 206 6.59 7.74 -46.35
C VAL A 206 6.97 9.01 -45.58
N GLY A 207 7.59 9.98 -46.24
CA GLY A 207 7.98 11.24 -45.62
C GLY A 207 6.79 12.00 -45.03
N ILE A 208 5.71 12.16 -45.79
CA ILE A 208 4.49 12.86 -45.33
C ILE A 208 3.78 12.05 -44.25
N SER A 209 3.60 10.74 -44.44
CA SER A 209 2.89 9.89 -43.47
C SER A 209 3.60 9.83 -42.13
N VAL A 210 4.93 9.73 -42.12
CA VAL A 210 5.71 9.71 -40.87
C VAL A 210 5.69 11.07 -40.20
N LEU A 211 5.89 12.18 -40.93
CA LEU A 211 5.91 13.50 -40.31
C LEU A 211 4.54 13.97 -39.82
N ARG A 212 3.45 13.52 -40.46
CA ARG A 212 2.08 13.99 -40.14
C ARG A 212 1.35 13.12 -39.14
N GLU A 213 1.53 11.81 -39.19
CA GLU A 213 0.70 10.87 -38.42
C GLU A 213 1.55 9.94 -37.56
N PHE A 214 2.39 9.12 -38.20
CA PHE A 214 3.07 8.03 -37.49
C PHE A 214 4.17 8.51 -36.53
N GLY A 215 4.86 9.61 -36.83
CA GLY A 215 5.96 10.10 -35.98
C GLY A 215 5.51 10.49 -34.58
N VAL A 216 4.35 11.15 -34.46
CA VAL A 216 3.77 11.50 -33.16
C VAL A 216 3.12 10.30 -32.50
N LEU A 217 2.37 9.48 -33.26
CA LEU A 217 1.66 8.32 -32.71
C LEU A 217 2.60 7.21 -32.20
N LEU A 218 3.81 7.08 -32.75
CA LEU A 218 4.78 6.07 -32.31
C LEU A 218 5.61 6.52 -31.11
N ALA A 219 5.73 7.83 -30.89
CA ALA A 219 6.51 8.40 -29.79
C ALA A 219 5.67 8.72 -28.55
N ALA A 220 4.35 8.87 -28.70
CA ALA A 220 3.37 9.13 -27.64
C ALA A 220 2.89 7.84 -26.97
#